data_AF-A0A0D0CBJ4-F1
#
_entry.id   AF-A0A0D0CBJ4-F1
#
_cell.length_a   1.000
_cell.length_b   1.000
_cell.length_c   1.000
_cell.angle_alpha   90.00
_cell.angle_beta   90.00
_cell.angle_gamma   90.00
#
_symmetry.space_group_name_H-M   'P 1'
#
loop_
_entity.id
_entity.type
_entity.pdbx_description
1 polymer ?
#
loop_
_entity_poly.entity_id
_entity_poly.type
_entity_poly.pdbx_seq_one_letter_code
_entity_poly.pdbx_strand_id
1 'polypeptide(L)'
;MTSSSSNLNISSSNQSNPASPSLTNNMSSIKDALYFDGTCIKNFLKQLILHGARAGITDKDQLVDYIVEYSSADMQHVIHFQTEFNPDVSGKTWKDAEDMLVELYSAGNQPLKLTKHDIEDFCTVYSAKPRLVKKVDIDHYYQAFLAVSAPLHKEKVITDTKQQYYFVQGLLTKDAKFIMTKLTNVEKKCAMPLKISKVVRILNTRLEDKESLIYWNWEANEDDVDKITA
;
A
#
# COMPACT_ATOMS: atom_id res chain seq x y z
N MET A 1 -33.41 -69.48 26.86
CA MET A 1 -33.94 -69.14 25.52
C MET A 1 -35.19 -68.30 25.70
N THR A 2 -35.11 -67.01 25.39
CA THR A 2 -36.16 -66.13 24.82
C THR A 2 -35.66 -64.69 24.98
N SER A 3 -35.34 -64.09 23.85
CA SER A 3 -35.02 -62.68 23.67
C SER A 3 -36.21 -61.79 24.01
N SER A 4 -35.94 -60.55 24.45
CA SER A 4 -36.70 -59.38 24.00
C SER A 4 -35.96 -58.09 24.34
N SER A 5 -35.74 -57.32 23.29
CA SER A 5 -35.10 -56.02 23.21
C SER A 5 -35.84 -54.96 24.01
N SER A 6 -35.14 -53.95 24.50
CA SER A 6 -35.75 -52.70 24.96
C SER A 6 -34.98 -51.52 24.39
N ASN A 7 -35.70 -50.76 23.58
CA ASN A 7 -35.27 -49.62 22.79
C ASN A 7 -34.73 -48.49 23.67
N LEU A 8 -33.52 -48.02 23.35
CA LEU A 8 -33.00 -46.74 23.83
C LEU A 8 -33.67 -45.63 23.04
N ASN A 9 -34.52 -44.86 23.72
CA ASN A 9 -35.18 -43.67 23.22
C ASN A 9 -34.16 -42.53 23.20
N ILE A 10 -33.58 -42.25 22.02
CA ILE A 10 -32.72 -41.10 21.78
C ILE A 10 -33.62 -39.87 21.69
N SER A 11 -33.62 -39.03 22.73
CA SER A 11 -34.16 -37.67 22.65
C SER A 11 -33.17 -36.80 21.90
N SER A 12 -33.46 -36.53 20.62
CA SER A 12 -32.80 -35.49 19.83
C SER A 12 -33.12 -34.11 20.38
N SER A 13 -32.18 -33.55 21.15
CA SER A 13 -32.13 -32.11 21.39
C SER A 13 -31.61 -31.44 20.12
N ASN A 14 -32.54 -30.91 19.31
CA ASN A 14 -32.21 -29.93 18.28
C ASN A 14 -31.77 -28.64 18.97
N GLN A 15 -30.46 -28.50 19.19
CA GLN A 15 -29.86 -27.22 19.54
C GLN A 15 -29.18 -26.68 18.29
N SER A 16 -29.85 -25.72 17.67
CA SER A 16 -29.39 -24.96 16.51
C SER A 16 -28.03 -24.33 16.83
N ASN A 17 -26.99 -24.68 16.08
CA ASN A 17 -25.73 -23.94 16.09
C ASN A 17 -26.00 -22.49 15.69
N PRO A 18 -25.49 -21.48 16.42
CA PRO A 18 -25.46 -20.13 15.90
C PRO A 18 -24.45 -20.08 14.76
N ALA A 19 -24.90 -19.62 13.60
CA ALA A 19 -24.06 -19.41 12.42
C ALA A 19 -22.88 -18.48 12.78
N SER A 20 -21.67 -18.87 12.36
CA SER A 20 -20.48 -18.01 12.41
C SER A 20 -20.82 -16.67 11.75
N PRO A 21 -20.54 -15.52 12.41
CA PRO A 21 -20.85 -14.22 11.84
C PRO A 21 -19.97 -13.99 10.62
N SER A 22 -20.55 -14.05 9.42
CA SER A 22 -19.84 -13.70 8.19
C SER A 22 -19.38 -12.23 8.26
N LEU A 23 -18.07 -11.99 8.07
CA LEU A 23 -17.46 -10.64 8.01
C LEU A 23 -17.97 -9.78 6.82
N THR A 24 -18.93 -10.27 6.05
CA THR A 24 -19.50 -9.63 4.89
C THR A 24 -20.74 -8.83 5.27
N ASN A 25 -20.58 -7.63 5.84
CA ASN A 25 -21.63 -6.62 5.65
C ASN A 25 -21.06 -5.18 5.69
N ASN A 26 -21.32 -4.50 4.57
CA ASN A 26 -21.15 -3.07 4.28
C ASN A 26 -19.72 -2.58 4.01
N MET A 27 -19.33 -2.54 2.74
CA MET A 27 -19.16 -1.28 2.00
C MET A 27 -18.86 -1.53 0.51
N SER A 28 -19.49 -0.71 -0.32
CA SER A 28 -19.23 -0.52 -1.74
C SER A 28 -17.72 -0.44 -2.07
N SER A 29 -17.32 -1.13 -3.14
CA SER A 29 -16.01 -1.13 -3.83
C SER A 29 -15.06 -2.28 -3.46
N ILE A 30 -14.81 -3.12 -4.46
CA ILE A 30 -13.82 -4.22 -4.59
C ILE A 30 -12.35 -3.79 -4.27
N LYS A 31 -12.12 -2.56 -3.79
CA LYS A 31 -10.78 -1.98 -3.59
C LYS A 31 -10.18 -2.17 -2.19
N ASP A 32 -10.99 -2.52 -1.19
CA ASP A 32 -10.52 -2.70 0.20
C ASP A 32 -10.73 -4.13 0.74
N ALA A 33 -10.92 -5.10 -0.16
CA ALA A 33 -11.01 -6.50 0.25
C ALA A 33 -9.63 -6.96 0.73
N LEU A 34 -9.56 -7.29 2.02
CA LEU A 34 -8.40 -7.95 2.61
C LEU A 34 -8.10 -9.22 1.80
N TYR A 35 -6.90 -9.32 1.23
CA TYR A 35 -6.53 -10.40 0.33
C TYR A 35 -5.06 -10.77 0.52
N PHE A 36 -4.76 -12.07 0.62
CA PHE A 36 -3.41 -12.59 0.76
C PHE A 36 -3.00 -13.44 -0.44
N ASP A 37 -1.94 -13.02 -1.13
CA ASP A 37 -1.40 -13.69 -2.32
C ASP A 37 -0.03 -14.34 -2.09
N GLY A 38 0.39 -14.48 -0.83
CA GLY A 38 1.72 -14.98 -0.47
C GLY A 38 2.75 -13.88 -0.21
N THR A 39 2.41 -12.61 -0.46
CA THR A 39 3.32 -11.48 -0.22
C THR A 39 2.93 -10.66 1.01
N CYS A 40 3.91 -10.00 1.63
CA CYS A 40 3.69 -9.06 2.73
C CYS A 40 2.82 -9.62 3.89
N ILE A 41 2.99 -10.89 4.27
CA ILE A 41 2.15 -11.59 5.26
C ILE A 41 2.01 -10.79 6.57
N LYS A 42 3.06 -10.08 7.03
CA LYS A 42 2.98 -9.23 8.23
C LYS A 42 1.96 -8.10 8.11
N ASN A 43 1.80 -7.54 6.91
CA ASN A 43 0.82 -6.49 6.66
C ASN A 43 -0.59 -7.06 6.56
N PHE A 44 -0.75 -8.21 5.91
CA PHE A 44 -2.02 -8.94 5.85
C PHE A 44 -2.53 -9.28 7.26
N LEU A 45 -1.72 -9.93 8.10
CA LEU A 45 -2.12 -10.32 9.46
C LEU A 45 -2.52 -9.12 10.32
N LYS A 46 -1.82 -7.98 10.20
CA LYS A 46 -2.18 -6.73 10.89
C LYS A 46 -3.53 -6.18 10.42
N GLN A 47 -3.79 -6.19 9.12
CA GLN A 47 -5.07 -5.76 8.59
C GLN A 47 -6.18 -6.70 9.04
N LEU A 48 -5.97 -8.02 9.02
CA LEU A 48 -6.96 -8.99 9.51
C LEU A 48 -7.36 -8.73 10.97
N ILE A 49 -6.39 -8.48 11.85
CA ILE A 49 -6.66 -8.10 13.25
C ILE A 49 -7.49 -6.82 13.32
N LEU A 50 -7.16 -5.80 12.52
CA LEU A 50 -7.88 -4.53 12.51
C LEU A 50 -9.32 -4.70 12.01
N HIS A 51 -9.53 -5.52 10.98
CA HIS A 51 -10.86 -5.85 10.45
C HIS A 51 -11.68 -6.66 11.46
N GLY A 52 -11.09 -7.68 12.08
CA GLY A 52 -11.70 -8.45 13.17
C GLY A 52 -12.15 -7.56 14.33
N ALA A 53 -11.28 -6.66 14.80
CA ALA A 53 -11.60 -5.73 15.87
C ALA A 53 -12.79 -4.81 15.52
N ARG A 54 -12.86 -4.34 14.26
CA ARG A 54 -14.01 -3.54 13.77
C ARG A 54 -15.31 -4.33 13.71
N ALA A 55 -15.23 -5.63 13.46
CA ALA A 55 -16.35 -6.55 13.48
C ALA A 55 -16.73 -7.06 14.89
N GLY A 56 -16.04 -6.56 15.93
CA GLY A 56 -16.30 -6.98 17.33
C GLY A 56 -15.64 -8.29 17.73
N ILE A 57 -14.75 -8.85 16.90
CA ILE A 57 -13.96 -10.04 17.23
C ILE A 57 -12.78 -9.59 18.10
N THR A 58 -12.86 -9.89 19.40
CA THR A 58 -11.83 -9.52 20.38
C THR A 58 -10.81 -10.63 20.61
N ASP A 59 -11.18 -11.86 20.33
CA ASP A 59 -10.33 -13.04 20.42
C ASP A 59 -9.67 -13.32 19.07
N LYS A 60 -8.34 -13.26 19.02
CA LYS A 60 -7.58 -13.44 17.78
C LYS A 60 -7.64 -14.88 17.27
N ASP A 61 -7.87 -15.86 18.13
CA ASP A 61 -7.89 -17.26 17.72
C ASP A 61 -9.09 -17.53 16.80
N GLN A 62 -10.18 -16.75 16.96
CA GLN A 62 -11.33 -16.76 16.04
C GLN A 62 -11.00 -16.21 14.64
N LEU A 63 -9.88 -15.51 14.48
CA LEU A 63 -9.45 -14.96 13.19
C LEU A 63 -8.69 -15.98 12.33
N VAL A 64 -8.31 -17.14 12.88
CA VAL A 64 -7.49 -18.13 12.17
C VAL A 64 -8.21 -18.66 10.92
N ASP A 65 -9.50 -18.93 10.99
CA ASP A 65 -10.26 -19.43 9.83
C ASP A 65 -10.38 -18.39 8.70
N TYR A 66 -10.40 -17.11 9.06
CA TYR A 66 -10.44 -16.01 8.10
C TYR A 66 -9.12 -15.83 7.34
N ILE A 67 -8.01 -16.36 7.85
CA ILE A 67 -6.75 -16.38 7.09
C ILE A 67 -6.95 -17.15 5.80
N VAL A 68 -7.61 -18.32 5.86
CA VAL A 68 -7.88 -19.16 4.69
C VAL A 68 -8.89 -18.47 3.77
N GLU A 69 -9.97 -17.93 4.33
CA GLU A 69 -11.02 -17.26 3.56
C GLU A 69 -10.50 -16.07 2.74
N TYR A 70 -9.61 -15.26 3.32
CA TYR A 70 -9.02 -14.10 2.66
C TYR A 70 -7.73 -14.40 1.88
N SER A 71 -7.37 -15.68 1.69
CA SER A 71 -6.24 -16.10 0.88
C SER A 71 -6.60 -16.35 -0.58
N SER A 72 -5.64 -16.17 -1.50
CA SER A 72 -5.79 -16.57 -2.91
C SER A 72 -6.01 -18.09 -3.03
N ALA A 73 -6.56 -18.56 -4.15
CA ALA A 73 -6.77 -19.99 -4.39
C ALA A 73 -5.46 -20.80 -4.26
N ASP A 74 -4.36 -20.25 -4.77
CA ASP A 74 -3.03 -20.87 -4.65
C ASP A 74 -2.58 -20.95 -3.19
N MET A 75 -2.81 -19.88 -2.41
CA MET A 75 -2.43 -19.87 -1.00
C MET A 75 -3.32 -20.80 -0.18
N GLN A 76 -4.64 -20.82 -0.44
CA GLN A 76 -5.58 -21.77 0.16
C GLN A 76 -5.11 -23.20 -0.05
N HIS A 77 -4.68 -23.56 -1.27
CA HIS A 77 -4.14 -24.90 -1.55
C HIS A 77 -2.90 -25.25 -0.73
N VAL A 78 -2.07 -24.28 -0.33
CA VAL A 78 -0.87 -24.52 0.47
C VAL A 78 -1.18 -24.58 1.97
N ILE A 79 -2.01 -23.66 2.45
CA ILE A 79 -2.26 -23.50 3.90
C ILE A 79 -3.35 -24.45 4.42
N HIS A 80 -4.34 -24.83 3.60
CA HIS A 80 -5.47 -25.68 4.02
C HIS A 80 -5.04 -27.07 4.52
N PHE A 81 -3.86 -27.54 4.11
CA PHE A 81 -3.31 -28.82 4.56
C PHE A 81 -2.47 -28.74 5.84
N GLN A 82 -2.17 -27.53 6.34
CA GLN A 82 -1.46 -27.38 7.60
C GLN A 82 -2.43 -27.52 8.77
N THR A 83 -1.97 -28.15 9.85
CA THR A 83 -2.77 -28.42 11.05
C THR A 83 -3.32 -27.16 11.71
N GLU A 84 -2.59 -26.05 11.59
CA GLU A 84 -2.86 -24.74 12.14
C GLU A 84 -4.05 -24.04 11.45
N PHE A 85 -4.40 -24.45 10.23
CA PHE A 85 -5.50 -23.87 9.45
C PHE A 85 -6.62 -24.87 9.16
N ASN A 86 -6.46 -26.13 9.58
CA ASN A 86 -7.44 -27.16 9.28
C ASN A 86 -8.77 -26.87 10.01
N PRO A 87 -9.91 -26.74 9.29
CA PRO A 87 -11.21 -26.50 9.92
C PRO A 87 -11.64 -27.63 10.86
N ASP A 88 -11.15 -28.85 10.67
CA ASP A 88 -11.50 -30.02 11.48
C ASP A 88 -10.70 -30.11 12.80
N VAL A 89 -9.70 -29.24 13.00
CA VAL A 89 -8.87 -29.20 14.21
C VAL A 89 -9.39 -28.11 15.15
N SER A 90 -9.77 -28.50 16.37
CA SER A 90 -10.13 -27.55 17.44
C SER A 90 -8.88 -27.05 18.19
N GLY A 91 -8.95 -25.85 18.76
CA GLY A 91 -7.86 -25.31 19.59
C GLY A 91 -6.71 -24.68 18.79
N LYS A 92 -6.97 -24.30 17.52
CA LYS A 92 -6.05 -23.49 16.72
C LYS A 92 -5.81 -22.16 17.40
N THR A 93 -4.54 -21.78 17.54
CA THR A 93 -4.18 -20.48 18.09
C THR A 93 -3.69 -19.55 16.99
N TRP A 94 -3.94 -18.25 17.17
CA TRP A 94 -3.40 -17.22 16.31
C TRP A 94 -1.87 -17.28 16.24
N LYS A 95 -1.21 -17.63 17.35
CA LYS A 95 0.25 -17.67 17.43
C LYS A 95 0.84 -18.77 16.55
N ASP A 96 0.27 -19.97 16.59
CA ASP A 96 0.74 -21.11 15.78
C ASP A 96 0.49 -20.83 14.29
N ALA A 97 -0.68 -20.29 13.96
CA ALA A 97 -1.00 -19.83 12.61
C ALA A 97 -0.04 -18.73 12.10
N GLU A 98 0.23 -17.71 12.92
CA GLU A 98 1.16 -16.63 12.58
C GLU A 98 2.58 -17.17 12.35
N ASP A 99 3.07 -18.05 13.23
CA ASP A 99 4.40 -18.64 13.10
C ASP A 99 4.51 -19.48 11.82
N MET A 100 3.52 -20.32 11.54
CA MET A 100 3.47 -21.15 10.32
C MET A 100 3.48 -20.29 9.04
N LEU A 101 2.67 -19.23 8.97
CA LEU A 101 2.65 -18.35 7.79
C LEU A 101 3.93 -17.53 7.66
N VAL A 102 4.50 -17.09 8.78
CA VAL A 102 5.78 -16.39 8.77
C VAL A 102 6.88 -17.34 8.32
N GLU A 103 6.87 -18.61 8.70
CA GLU A 103 7.81 -19.62 8.20
C GLU A 103 7.66 -19.82 6.68
N LEU A 104 6.46 -20.18 6.23
CA LEU A 104 6.15 -20.45 4.81
C LEU A 104 6.42 -19.26 3.89
N TYR A 105 6.10 -18.05 4.33
CA TYR A 105 6.15 -16.83 3.52
C TYR A 105 7.20 -15.82 4.02
N SER A 106 8.17 -16.27 4.82
CA SER A 106 9.31 -15.48 5.27
C SER A 106 10.11 -14.90 4.10
N ALA A 107 10.22 -15.65 3.00
CA ALA A 107 10.86 -15.20 1.76
C ALA A 107 10.08 -14.08 1.06
N GLY A 108 8.74 -14.14 1.05
CA GLY A 108 7.87 -13.07 0.54
C GLY A 108 7.77 -11.83 1.44
N ASN A 109 8.28 -11.93 2.66
CA ASN A 109 8.52 -10.83 3.60
C ASN A 109 9.95 -10.29 3.55
N GLN A 110 10.85 -10.95 2.81
CA GLN A 110 12.19 -10.46 2.68
C GLN A 110 12.07 -9.12 1.95
N PRO A 111 12.60 -8.02 2.52
CA PRO A 111 12.71 -6.78 1.75
C PRO A 111 13.38 -7.18 0.43
N LEU A 112 12.79 -6.77 -0.69
CA LEU A 112 13.43 -6.93 -1.99
C LEU A 112 14.89 -6.55 -1.78
N LYS A 113 15.85 -7.46 -2.03
CA LYS A 113 17.28 -7.24 -1.76
C LYS A 113 17.80 -6.19 -2.73
N LEU A 114 17.36 -4.97 -2.51
CA LEU A 114 17.72 -3.80 -3.26
C LEU A 114 19.13 -3.43 -2.83
N THR A 115 19.90 -3.08 -3.82
CA THR A 115 21.28 -2.67 -3.71
C THR A 115 21.39 -1.20 -4.06
N LYS A 116 22.58 -0.63 -3.83
CA LYS A 116 22.90 0.72 -4.31
C LYS A 116 22.78 0.82 -5.84
N HIS A 117 22.97 -0.27 -6.56
CA HIS A 117 22.85 -0.29 -8.03
C HIS A 117 21.40 -0.04 -8.45
N ASP A 118 20.41 -0.58 -7.74
CA ASP A 118 19.00 -0.43 -8.11
C ASP A 118 18.52 1.04 -8.04
N ILE A 119 19.00 1.82 -7.08
CA ILE A 119 18.69 3.26 -7.02
C ILE A 119 19.45 4.07 -8.08
N GLU A 120 20.64 3.63 -8.48
CA GLU A 120 21.41 4.24 -9.58
C GLU A 120 20.76 3.94 -10.94
N ASP A 121 20.28 2.72 -11.14
CA ASP A 121 19.48 2.31 -12.31
C ASP A 121 18.17 3.08 -12.37
N PHE A 122 17.47 3.21 -11.24
CA PHE A 122 16.27 4.04 -11.15
C PHE A 122 16.55 5.46 -11.64
N CYS A 123 17.63 6.09 -11.15
CA CYS A 123 17.99 7.45 -11.56
C CYS A 123 18.30 7.53 -13.05
N THR A 124 19.02 6.56 -13.59
CA THR A 124 19.38 6.49 -15.01
C THR A 124 18.14 6.35 -15.89
N VAL A 125 17.24 5.44 -15.55
CA VAL A 125 16.00 5.19 -16.29
C VAL A 125 15.04 6.39 -16.21
N TYR A 126 14.80 6.93 -15.01
CA TYR A 126 13.85 8.02 -14.84
C TYR A 126 14.36 9.37 -15.38
N SER A 127 15.67 9.62 -15.33
CA SER A 127 16.23 10.83 -15.94
C SER A 127 16.10 10.86 -17.47
N ALA A 128 15.82 9.72 -18.11
CA ALA A 128 15.50 9.61 -19.53
C ALA A 128 14.00 9.72 -19.86
N LYS A 129 13.12 9.71 -18.85
CA LYS A 129 11.67 9.80 -19.06
C LYS A 129 11.21 11.22 -19.45
N PRO A 130 10.01 11.35 -20.03
CA PRO A 130 9.42 12.65 -20.30
C PRO A 130 9.30 13.53 -19.06
N ARG A 131 9.26 14.84 -19.29
CA ARG A 131 9.17 15.86 -18.25
C ARG A 131 7.90 15.68 -17.41
N LEU A 132 8.01 15.95 -16.10
CA LEU A 132 6.87 15.92 -15.17
C LEU A 132 5.96 17.13 -15.42
N VAL A 133 4.93 16.98 -16.25
CA VAL A 133 4.08 18.09 -16.71
C VAL A 133 2.71 18.13 -16.04
N LYS A 134 2.31 17.06 -15.35
CA LYS A 134 1.08 16.96 -14.56
C LYS A 134 1.40 16.57 -13.14
N LYS A 135 0.48 16.88 -12.22
CA LYS A 135 0.59 16.52 -10.80
C LYS A 135 0.72 15.00 -10.62
N VAL A 136 -0.07 14.25 -11.38
CA VAL A 136 -0.02 12.78 -11.41
C VAL A 136 1.36 12.24 -11.82
N ASP A 137 2.11 12.94 -12.68
CA ASP A 137 3.46 12.52 -13.07
C ASP A 137 4.44 12.68 -11.90
N ILE A 138 4.31 13.78 -11.14
CA ILE A 138 5.12 14.05 -9.95
C ILE A 138 4.84 13.01 -8.86
N ASP A 139 3.56 12.71 -8.63
CA ASP A 139 3.15 11.71 -7.64
C ASP A 139 3.64 10.31 -8.02
N HIS A 140 3.49 9.90 -9.30
CA HIS A 140 4.02 8.63 -9.78
C HIS A 140 5.55 8.55 -9.65
N TYR A 141 6.27 9.62 -9.98
CA TYR A 141 7.72 9.68 -9.78
C TYR A 141 8.08 9.50 -8.31
N TYR A 142 7.42 10.22 -7.41
CA TYR A 142 7.68 10.16 -5.98
C TYR A 142 7.42 8.76 -5.41
N GLN A 143 6.29 8.15 -5.77
CA GLN A 143 5.95 6.79 -5.34
C GLN A 143 6.95 5.75 -5.88
N ALA A 144 7.30 5.83 -7.17
CA ALA A 144 8.28 4.92 -7.76
C ALA A 144 9.68 5.08 -7.13
N PHE A 145 10.07 6.30 -6.79
CA PHE A 145 11.32 6.55 -6.06
C PHE A 145 11.27 5.98 -4.64
N LEU A 146 10.16 6.13 -3.92
CA LEU A 146 10.02 5.58 -2.56
C LEU A 146 10.04 4.05 -2.55
N ALA A 147 9.47 3.41 -3.57
CA ALA A 147 9.49 1.95 -3.72
C ALA A 147 10.92 1.38 -3.73
N VAL A 148 11.89 2.12 -4.29
CA VAL A 148 13.31 1.71 -4.31
C VAL A 148 14.08 2.25 -3.10
N SER A 149 13.89 3.53 -2.75
CA SER A 149 14.74 4.20 -1.77
C SER A 149 14.36 3.93 -0.31
N ALA A 150 13.08 3.71 0.00
CA ALA A 150 12.65 3.51 1.37
C ALA A 150 13.18 2.18 1.97
N PRO A 151 13.18 1.04 1.24
CA PRO A 151 13.84 -0.17 1.71
C PRO A 151 15.34 0.03 1.95
N LEU A 152 16.05 0.65 1.00
CA LEU A 152 17.49 0.92 1.12
C LEU A 152 17.83 1.81 2.32
N HIS A 153 17.00 2.81 2.59
CA HIS A 153 17.17 3.69 3.75
C HIS A 153 16.91 2.93 5.06
N LYS A 154 15.83 2.13 5.11
CA LYS A 154 15.47 1.32 6.28
C LYS A 154 16.58 0.32 6.65
N GLU A 155 17.20 -0.29 5.65
CA GLU A 155 18.33 -1.21 5.82
C GLU A 155 19.69 -0.51 6.02
N LYS A 156 19.70 0.83 6.07
CA LYS A 156 20.89 1.67 6.24
C LYS A 156 21.92 1.51 5.11
N VAL A 157 21.51 1.00 3.95
CA VAL A 157 22.35 0.95 2.72
C VAL A 157 22.61 2.37 2.21
N ILE A 158 21.61 3.26 2.36
CA ILE A 158 21.76 4.69 2.08
C ILE A 158 21.33 5.53 3.30
N THR A 159 21.95 6.69 3.46
CA THR A 159 21.57 7.69 4.48
C THR A 159 20.43 8.59 3.98
N ASP A 160 19.75 9.29 4.88
CA ASP A 160 18.75 10.32 4.52
C ASP A 160 19.32 11.36 3.54
N THR A 161 20.55 11.82 3.78
CA THR A 161 21.28 12.70 2.86
C THR A 161 21.43 12.09 1.48
N LYS A 162 21.80 10.81 1.38
CA LYS A 162 21.93 10.12 0.08
C LYS A 162 20.57 9.92 -0.59
N GLN A 163 19.52 9.61 0.17
CA GLN A 163 18.17 9.50 -0.35
C GLN A 163 17.70 10.83 -0.97
N GLN A 164 17.92 11.96 -0.29
CA GLN A 164 17.61 13.29 -0.81
C GLN A 164 18.41 13.63 -2.07
N TYR A 165 19.70 13.27 -2.10
CA TYR A 165 20.55 13.43 -3.28
C TYR A 165 20.03 12.63 -4.48
N TYR A 166 19.73 11.34 -4.31
CA TYR A 166 19.23 10.48 -5.39
C TYR A 166 17.87 10.94 -5.92
N PHE A 167 17.00 11.50 -5.07
CA PHE A 167 15.74 12.07 -5.52
C PHE A 167 15.94 13.22 -6.53
N VAL A 168 16.93 14.09 -6.32
CA VAL A 168 17.22 15.16 -7.29
C VAL A 168 17.95 14.60 -8.52
N GLN A 169 18.85 13.64 -8.32
CA GLN A 169 19.62 13.03 -9.41
C GLN A 169 18.74 12.27 -10.40
N GLY A 170 17.68 11.61 -9.94
CA GLY A 170 16.77 10.84 -10.79
C GLY A 170 15.80 11.69 -11.62
N LEU A 171 15.79 13.02 -11.44
CA LEU A 171 14.97 13.91 -12.23
C LEU A 171 15.59 14.15 -13.62
N LEU A 172 14.72 14.34 -14.62
CA LEU A 172 15.13 14.84 -15.92
C LEU A 172 15.86 16.19 -15.76
N THR A 173 16.92 16.42 -16.54
CA THR A 173 17.75 17.64 -16.45
C THR A 173 16.94 18.94 -16.52
N LYS A 174 15.85 18.97 -17.31
CA LYS A 174 14.96 20.13 -17.42
C LYS A 174 14.21 20.42 -16.11
N ASP A 175 13.85 19.37 -15.36
CA ASP A 175 13.17 19.48 -14.07
C ASP A 175 14.14 19.88 -12.96
N ALA A 176 15.35 19.30 -12.94
CA ALA A 176 16.43 19.71 -12.06
C ALA A 176 16.83 21.18 -12.27
N LYS A 177 16.97 21.63 -13.53
CA LYS A 177 17.25 23.04 -13.86
C LYS A 177 16.16 23.98 -13.34
N PHE A 178 14.89 23.60 -13.51
CA PHE A 178 13.78 24.40 -12.99
C PHE A 178 13.82 24.50 -11.46
N ILE A 179 14.17 23.43 -10.75
CA ILE A 179 14.35 23.50 -9.30
C ILE A 179 15.43 24.53 -8.96
N MET A 180 16.58 24.47 -9.64
CA MET A 180 17.69 25.41 -9.43
C MET A 180 17.31 26.87 -9.65
N THR A 181 16.39 27.21 -10.56
CA THR A 181 15.97 28.60 -10.75
C THR A 181 15.16 29.15 -9.58
N LYS A 182 14.47 28.28 -8.82
CA LYS A 182 13.64 28.66 -7.66
C LYS A 182 14.40 28.64 -6.32
N LEU A 183 15.69 28.27 -6.30
CA LEU A 183 16.51 28.25 -5.08
C LEU A 183 17.16 29.59 -4.77
N THR A 184 17.30 29.88 -3.47
CA THR A 184 18.08 31.05 -3.02
C THR A 184 19.57 30.85 -3.25
N ASN A 185 20.35 31.95 -3.26
CA ASN A 185 21.81 31.87 -3.42
C ASN A 185 22.50 31.09 -2.30
N VAL A 186 21.94 31.11 -1.08
CA VAL A 186 22.45 30.33 0.05
C VAL A 186 22.23 28.84 -0.18
N GLU A 187 21.03 28.47 -0.66
CA GLU A 187 20.66 27.08 -0.92
C GLU A 187 21.45 26.46 -2.07
N LYS A 188 21.72 27.25 -3.12
CA LYS A 188 22.59 26.83 -4.24
C LYS A 188 24.03 26.53 -3.81
N LYS A 189 24.51 27.21 -2.77
CA LYS A 189 25.88 27.06 -2.23
C LYS A 189 25.96 26.03 -1.11
N CYS A 190 24.83 25.52 -0.63
CA CYS A 190 24.80 24.55 0.44
C CYS A 190 25.29 23.19 -0.07
N ALA A 191 26.19 22.55 0.68
CA ALA A 191 26.67 21.20 0.38
C ALA A 191 25.63 20.11 0.71
N MET A 192 24.55 20.47 1.42
CA MET A 192 23.48 19.52 1.75
C MET A 192 22.43 19.48 0.62
N PRO A 193 21.98 18.27 0.24
CA PRO A 193 20.93 18.11 -0.75
C PRO A 193 19.61 18.69 -0.25
N LEU A 194 18.73 19.05 -1.19
CA LEU A 194 17.41 19.56 -0.84
C LEU A 194 16.53 18.45 -0.27
N LYS A 195 15.78 18.78 0.79
CA LYS A 195 14.71 17.92 1.29
C LYS A 195 13.71 17.60 0.17
N ILE A 196 13.37 16.32 0.02
CA ILE A 196 12.45 15.81 -1.00
C ILE A 196 11.12 16.59 -1.00
N SER A 197 10.56 16.85 0.18
CA SER A 197 9.31 17.63 0.33
C SER A 197 9.39 19.03 -0.29
N LYS A 198 10.55 19.69 -0.17
CA LYS A 198 10.79 20.99 -0.78
C LYS A 198 10.89 20.88 -2.30
N VAL A 199 11.56 19.85 -2.80
CA VAL A 199 11.69 19.60 -4.25
C VAL A 199 10.31 19.36 -4.88
N VAL A 200 9.50 18.48 -4.28
CA VAL A 200 8.12 18.21 -4.73
C VAL A 200 7.27 19.48 -4.71
N ARG A 201 7.35 20.29 -3.64
CA ARG A 201 6.66 21.58 -3.58
C ARG A 201 7.06 22.51 -4.72
N ILE A 202 8.36 22.65 -5.01
CA ILE A 202 8.83 23.47 -6.13
C ILE A 202 8.31 22.93 -7.46
N LEU A 203 8.31 21.62 -7.68
CA LEU A 203 7.79 21.03 -8.93
C LEU A 203 6.28 21.29 -9.10
N ASN A 204 5.51 21.29 -8.02
CA ASN A 204 4.08 21.59 -8.05
C ASN A 204 3.77 23.06 -8.37
N THR A 205 4.54 24.03 -7.86
CA THR A 205 4.29 25.46 -8.19
C THR A 205 4.41 25.76 -9.69
N ARG A 206 5.23 24.98 -10.41
CA ARG A 206 5.32 25.07 -11.87
C ARG A 206 3.99 24.79 -12.59
N LEU A 207 3.16 23.94 -11.99
CA LEU A 207 1.88 23.53 -12.55
C LEU A 207 0.82 24.58 -12.24
N GLU A 208 0.85 25.13 -11.03
CA GLU A 208 0.00 26.24 -10.59
C GLU A 208 0.22 27.50 -11.44
N ASP A 209 1.48 27.84 -11.76
CA ASP A 209 1.84 28.97 -12.64
C ASP A 209 1.20 28.83 -14.06
N LYS A 210 1.00 27.60 -14.54
CA LYS A 210 0.37 27.34 -15.86
C LYS A 210 -1.14 27.40 -15.82
N GLU A 211 -1.76 26.86 -14.77
CA GLU A 211 -3.22 26.95 -14.58
C GLU A 211 -3.64 28.40 -14.32
N SER A 212 -2.81 29.17 -13.60
CA SER A 212 -3.05 30.60 -13.36
C SER A 212 -2.99 31.43 -14.65
N LEU A 213 -2.05 31.16 -15.57
CA LEU A 213 -1.99 31.83 -16.88
C LEU A 213 -3.21 31.52 -17.78
N ILE A 214 -3.84 30.35 -17.62
CA ILE A 214 -5.06 30.00 -18.36
C ILE A 214 -6.26 30.77 -17.79
N TYR A 215 -6.29 31.03 -16.48
CA TYR A 215 -7.39 31.74 -15.80
C TYR A 215 -7.45 33.24 -16.15
N TRP A 216 -6.32 33.88 -16.43
CA TRP A 216 -6.28 35.31 -16.82
C TRP A 216 -6.82 35.60 -18.23
N ASN A 217 -7.11 34.58 -19.04
CA ASN A 217 -7.58 34.78 -20.42
C ASN A 217 -9.10 34.96 -20.56
N TRP A 218 -9.85 35.05 -19.45
CA TRP A 218 -11.32 35.17 -19.45
C TRP A 218 -11.86 36.49 -18.89
N GLU A 219 -11.08 37.29 -18.16
CA GLU A 219 -11.51 38.60 -17.63
C GLU A 219 -11.22 39.79 -18.57
N ALA A 220 -10.79 39.53 -19.81
CA ALA A 220 -10.39 40.59 -20.75
C ALA A 220 -11.40 40.87 -21.89
N ASN A 221 -12.69 40.55 -21.74
CA ASN A 221 -13.71 40.83 -22.76
C ASN A 221 -15.08 41.24 -22.17
N GLU A 222 -15.14 42.16 -21.20
CA GLU A 222 -16.41 42.81 -20.82
C GLU A 222 -16.40 44.34 -20.86
N ASP A 223 -15.42 44.97 -21.53
CA ASP A 223 -15.40 46.43 -21.72
C ASP A 223 -15.26 46.84 -23.21
N ASP A 224 -16.12 46.33 -24.10
CA ASP A 224 -16.31 46.97 -25.42
C ASP A 224 -17.69 46.72 -26.05
N VAL A 225 -18.78 46.97 -25.29
CA VAL A 225 -20.16 47.01 -25.84
C VAL A 225 -20.80 48.38 -25.62
N ASP A 226 -20.02 49.48 -25.70
CA ASP A 226 -20.57 50.84 -25.65
C ASP A 226 -19.92 51.82 -26.63
N LYS A 227 -19.56 51.34 -27.83
CA LYS A 227 -19.21 52.20 -28.98
C LYS A 227 -19.81 51.75 -30.30
N ILE A 228 -21.12 51.52 -30.33
CA ILE A 228 -21.91 51.65 -31.56
C ILE A 228 -23.24 52.34 -31.24
N THR A 229 -23.20 53.65 -30.97
CA THR A 229 -24.26 54.61 -31.33
C THR A 229 -23.77 56.03 -31.05
N ALA A 230 -23.25 56.71 -32.07
CA ALA A 230 -23.34 58.16 -32.29
C ALA A 230 -22.95 58.46 -33.74
#